data_AF-A0A7Y4SKH2-F1
#
_entry.id   AF-A0A7Y4SKH2-F1
#
_cell.length_a   1.000
_cell.length_b   1.000
_cell.length_c   1.000
_cell.angle_alpha   90.00
_cell.angle_beta   90.00
_cell.angle_gamma   90.00
#
_symmetry.space_group_name_H-M   'P 1'
#
loop_
_entity.id
_entity.type
_entity.pdbx_description
1 polymer ?
#
loop_
_entity_poly.entity_id
_entity_poly.type
_entity_poly.pdbx_seq_one_letter_code
_entity_poly.pdbx_strand_id
1 'polypeptide(L)'
;MNRSRRPSAKAVNRRSGRRAFSAAAAWRGGSDTERGAALIEFALVSLVLYLLLAGAVEFGRLMFGANVLQDAARVAARELALAPIRANVSFDYALTCNPLDEPVNCLVDLRRRVFDPSCLVVDYTDPAVAPDPDGYFAAMPVVNQVLRSLMITEPSRPNLVRYPGALLSDDSPLGCSAVGPNGAASPTGLTVAIPLVNTDNGGETVTWVSVLQEIRPQDDEDCPTRGPFSLVYLSAQDDCGGLDADPTPTRGVAAVRINYPYQAAMLSGFRSSVPTVTDPLPANITAPILADDGFVQENNVPPGGLLDDGGVVGTYAGPYGLGRQFALAGRVVRPFRRLVSAQAIQRREVFE
;
A
#
# COMPACT_ATOMS: atom_id res chain seq x y z
N MET A 1 98.91 15.22 -41.97
CA MET A 1 98.59 13.87 -42.51
C MET A 1 97.09 13.86 -42.80
N ASN A 2 96.67 14.05 -44.05
CA ASN A 2 96.44 13.07 -45.13
C ASN A 2 94.91 12.92 -45.35
N ARG A 3 94.32 13.68 -46.29
CA ARG A 3 93.73 13.21 -47.58
C ARG A 3 92.74 12.05 -47.40
N SER A 4 91.47 12.14 -47.82
CA SER A 4 91.01 11.85 -49.20
C SER A 4 89.45 11.79 -49.18
N ARG A 5 88.65 12.61 -49.86
CA ARG A 5 88.21 12.64 -51.28
C ARG A 5 87.52 11.38 -51.88
N ARG A 6 86.18 11.50 -52.07
CA ARG A 6 85.28 11.08 -53.22
C ARG A 6 85.11 9.57 -53.52
N PRO A 7 84.09 9.09 -54.32
CA PRO A 7 83.18 9.74 -55.29
C PRO A 7 81.66 9.43 -55.08
N SER A 8 80.66 10.18 -55.57
CA SER A 8 80.11 10.36 -56.94
C SER A 8 79.73 9.08 -57.71
N ALA A 9 78.43 8.77 -57.78
CA ALA A 9 77.87 7.95 -58.86
C ALA A 9 76.36 8.24 -59.13
N LYS A 10 76.16 8.90 -60.27
CA LYS A 10 75.21 8.58 -61.35
C LYS A 10 73.69 8.58 -61.08
N ALA A 11 73.07 9.55 -61.75
CA ALA A 11 71.69 9.53 -62.21
C ALA A 11 71.39 8.31 -63.11
N VAL A 12 70.23 7.68 -62.87
CA VAL A 12 69.50 6.91 -63.89
C VAL A 12 68.04 7.34 -63.82
N ASN A 13 67.64 8.03 -64.88
CA ASN A 13 66.27 8.37 -65.21
C ASN A 13 65.61 7.13 -65.86
N ARG A 14 64.53 6.60 -65.26
CA ARG A 14 63.62 5.66 -65.94
C ARG A 14 62.19 6.15 -65.80
N ARG A 15 61.70 6.73 -66.91
CA ARG A 15 60.28 6.81 -67.25
C ARG A 15 59.70 5.39 -67.38
N SER A 16 58.53 5.13 -66.79
CA SER A 16 57.33 4.64 -67.48
C SER A 16 56.34 3.96 -66.53
N GLY A 17 55.04 4.12 -66.82
CA GLY A 17 53.92 3.34 -66.26
C GLY A 17 53.28 3.96 -65.02
N ARG A 18 52.36 4.92 -65.13
CA ARG A 18 50.91 4.63 -65.29
C ARG A 18 50.51 3.28 -64.67
N ARG A 19 50.03 3.32 -63.43
CA ARG A 19 48.71 2.80 -63.04
C ARG A 19 48.35 3.42 -61.70
N ALA A 20 47.44 4.39 -61.79
CA ALA A 20 46.66 4.86 -60.66
C ALA A 20 45.93 3.65 -60.08
N PHE A 21 46.39 3.17 -58.93
CA PHE A 21 45.50 2.59 -57.95
C PHE A 21 45.22 3.71 -56.96
N SER A 22 44.26 4.56 -57.34
CA SER A 22 43.41 5.21 -56.38
C SER A 22 42.69 4.09 -55.63
N ALA A 23 43.32 3.56 -54.59
CA ALA A 23 42.57 3.00 -53.48
C ALA A 23 41.84 4.21 -52.89
N ALA A 24 40.67 4.47 -53.46
CA ALA A 24 39.67 5.32 -52.88
C ALA A 24 39.41 4.75 -51.48
N ALA A 25 40.12 5.30 -50.51
CA ALA A 25 39.61 5.43 -49.15
C ALA A 25 38.41 6.39 -49.22
N ALA A 26 37.40 6.01 -49.98
CA ALA A 26 36.03 6.42 -49.79
C ALA A 26 35.59 5.68 -48.53
N TRP A 27 36.05 6.18 -47.38
CA TRP A 27 35.22 6.17 -46.18
C TRP A 27 33.97 6.96 -46.56
N ARG A 28 33.05 6.26 -47.21
CA ARG A 28 31.71 6.71 -47.52
C ARG A 28 31.12 7.16 -46.18
N GLY A 29 30.91 8.45 -46.06
CA GLY A 29 30.06 9.06 -45.03
C GLY A 29 28.61 8.64 -45.23
N GLY A 30 28.33 7.37 -44.99
CA GLY A 30 26.99 6.80 -44.93
C GLY A 30 26.92 5.90 -43.71
N SER A 31 26.62 6.47 -42.54
CA SER A 31 26.10 5.69 -41.40
C SER A 31 25.57 6.53 -40.23
N ASP A 32 25.73 7.86 -40.22
CA ASP A 32 25.22 8.66 -39.08
C ASP A 32 23.70 8.77 -39.07
N THR A 33 23.04 8.79 -40.24
CA THR A 33 21.58 8.82 -40.35
C THR A 33 20.92 7.48 -39.97
N GLU A 34 21.54 6.35 -40.35
CA GLU A 34 21.04 5.01 -40.01
C GLU A 34 21.23 4.70 -38.52
N ARG A 35 22.35 5.15 -37.92
CA ARG A 35 22.60 5.03 -36.47
C ARG A 35 21.61 5.88 -35.66
N GLY A 36 21.29 7.08 -36.13
CA GLY A 36 20.28 7.95 -35.50
C GLY A 36 18.87 7.37 -35.56
N ALA A 37 18.47 6.81 -36.70
CA ALA A 37 17.17 6.16 -36.86
C ALA A 37 17.02 4.94 -35.95
N ALA A 38 18.04 4.07 -35.89
CA ALA A 38 18.04 2.91 -35.02
C ALA A 38 17.94 3.27 -33.52
N LEU A 39 18.55 4.37 -33.09
CA LEU A 39 18.42 4.86 -31.71
C LEU A 39 17.00 5.31 -31.39
N ILE A 40 16.32 5.99 -32.32
CA ILE A 40 14.93 6.44 -32.13
C ILE A 40 13.98 5.24 -32.10
N GLU A 41 14.14 4.29 -33.02
CA GLU A 41 13.34 3.08 -33.05
C GLU A 41 13.51 2.27 -31.76
N PHE A 42 14.76 2.08 -31.31
CA PHE A 42 15.04 1.42 -30.04
C PHE A 42 14.44 2.18 -28.85
N ALA A 43 14.52 3.52 -28.84
CA ALA A 43 13.94 4.34 -27.78
C ALA A 43 12.41 4.19 -27.72
N LEU A 44 11.73 4.20 -28.86
CA LEU A 44 10.27 4.01 -28.92
C LEU A 44 9.86 2.60 -28.48
N VAL A 45 10.55 1.56 -28.96
CA VAL A 45 10.26 0.17 -28.59
C VAL A 45 10.53 -0.07 -27.10
N SER A 46 11.67 0.41 -26.59
CA SER A 46 12.00 0.28 -25.17
C SER A 46 11.03 1.06 -24.27
N LEU A 47 10.58 2.25 -24.68
CA LEU A 47 9.56 3.02 -23.95
C LEU A 47 8.26 2.22 -23.81
N VAL A 48 7.76 1.65 -24.90
CA VAL A 48 6.54 0.82 -24.88
C VAL A 48 6.75 -0.42 -24.01
N LEU A 49 7.90 -1.08 -24.13
CA LEU A 49 8.24 -2.24 -23.32
C LEU A 49 8.28 -1.91 -21.81
N TYR A 50 8.86 -0.78 -21.43
CA TYR A 50 8.90 -0.34 -20.03
C TYR A 50 7.52 -0.03 -19.48
N LEU A 51 6.64 0.59 -20.28
CA LEU A 51 5.25 0.84 -19.87
C LEU A 51 4.48 -0.47 -19.64
N LEU A 52 4.64 -1.45 -20.54
CA LEU A 52 4.03 -2.77 -20.37
C LEU A 52 4.57 -3.50 -19.15
N LEU A 53 5.89 -3.44 -18.91
CA LEU A 53 6.52 -4.04 -17.75
C LEU A 53 6.03 -3.40 -16.44
N ALA A 54 5.99 -2.06 -16.37
CA ALA A 54 5.46 -1.34 -15.22
C ALA A 54 4.00 -1.72 -14.93
N GLY A 55 3.16 -1.77 -15.97
CA GLY A 55 1.77 -2.20 -15.86
C GLY A 55 1.64 -3.65 -15.35
N ALA A 56 2.44 -4.57 -15.89
CA ALA A 56 2.43 -5.97 -15.48
C ALA A 56 2.88 -6.17 -14.02
N VAL A 57 3.92 -5.45 -13.57
CA VAL A 57 4.43 -5.51 -12.19
C VAL A 57 3.39 -4.97 -11.21
N GLU A 58 2.80 -3.80 -11.48
CA GLU A 58 1.78 -3.21 -10.61
C GLU A 58 0.52 -4.09 -10.56
N PHE A 59 0.05 -4.59 -11.71
CA PHE A 59 -1.07 -5.52 -11.73
C PHE A 59 -0.79 -6.81 -10.95
N GLY A 60 0.41 -7.38 -11.10
CA GLY A 60 0.83 -8.56 -10.35
C GLY A 60 0.82 -8.32 -8.84
N ARG A 61 1.33 -7.16 -8.39
CA ARG A 61 1.33 -6.78 -6.97
C ARG A 61 -0.08 -6.54 -6.43
N LEU A 62 -0.98 -5.94 -7.22
CA LEU A 62 -2.38 -5.78 -6.85
C LEU A 62 -3.07 -7.14 -6.68
N MET A 63 -2.88 -8.06 -7.62
CA MET A 63 -3.47 -9.41 -7.57
C MET A 63 -2.91 -10.24 -6.40
N PHE A 64 -1.60 -10.15 -6.14
CA PHE A 64 -1.00 -10.76 -4.96
C PHE A 64 -1.65 -10.23 -3.68
N GLY A 65 -1.78 -8.90 -3.56
CA GLY A 65 -2.47 -8.26 -2.44
C GLY A 65 -3.90 -8.77 -2.27
N ALA A 66 -4.69 -8.81 -3.34
CA ALA A 66 -6.07 -9.30 -3.30
C ALA A 66 -6.19 -10.75 -2.79
N ASN A 67 -5.28 -11.64 -3.22
CA ASN A 67 -5.27 -13.03 -2.76
C ASN A 67 -4.95 -13.14 -1.27
N VAL A 68 -3.90 -12.45 -0.80
CA VAL A 68 -3.53 -12.43 0.63
C VAL A 68 -4.66 -11.88 1.49
N LEU A 69 -5.32 -10.81 1.04
CA LEU A 69 -6.46 -10.23 1.77
C LEU A 69 -7.63 -11.19 1.84
N GLN A 70 -7.92 -11.94 0.78
CA GLN A 70 -9.00 -12.92 0.77
C GLN A 70 -8.74 -14.07 1.73
N ASP A 71 -7.49 -14.52 1.83
CA ASP A 71 -7.10 -15.54 2.81
C ASP A 71 -7.12 -15.00 4.24
N ALA A 72 -6.62 -13.78 4.47
CA ALA A 72 -6.70 -13.12 5.76
C ALA A 72 -8.15 -12.92 6.22
N ALA A 73 -9.06 -12.52 5.33
CA ALA A 73 -10.48 -12.34 5.65
C ALA A 73 -11.13 -13.67 6.04
N ARG A 74 -10.83 -14.77 5.33
CA ARG A 74 -11.32 -16.11 5.67
C ARG A 74 -10.83 -16.59 7.02
N VAL A 75 -9.55 -16.37 7.33
CA VAL A 75 -8.96 -16.68 8.63
C VAL A 75 -9.64 -15.87 9.73
N ALA A 76 -9.80 -14.56 9.53
CA ALA A 76 -10.48 -13.68 10.48
C ALA A 76 -11.92 -14.14 10.76
N ALA A 77 -12.72 -14.36 9.71
CA ALA A 77 -14.10 -14.82 9.84
C ALA A 77 -14.20 -16.17 10.57
N ARG A 78 -13.30 -17.10 10.27
CA ARG A 78 -13.26 -18.42 10.91
C ARG A 78 -12.91 -18.33 12.40
N GLU A 79 -11.85 -17.61 12.75
CA GLU A 79 -11.42 -17.51 14.15
C GLU A 79 -12.43 -16.75 15.00
N LEU A 80 -13.07 -15.72 14.44
CA LEU A 80 -14.17 -15.00 15.09
C LEU A 80 -15.44 -15.84 15.23
N ALA A 81 -15.73 -16.70 14.27
CA ALA A 81 -16.87 -17.61 14.33
C ALA A 81 -16.72 -18.69 15.41
N LEU A 82 -15.50 -19.15 15.65
CA LEU A 82 -15.16 -20.18 16.64
C LEU A 82 -14.79 -19.60 18.02
N ALA A 83 -14.80 -18.28 18.17
CA ALA A 83 -14.49 -17.63 19.42
C ALA A 83 -15.61 -17.85 20.46
N PRO A 84 -15.28 -18.34 21.68
CA PRO A 84 -16.25 -18.43 22.75
C PRO A 84 -16.47 -17.03 23.33
N ILE A 85 -17.43 -16.31 22.77
CA ILE A 85 -17.83 -14.97 23.18
C ILE A 85 -19.34 -14.92 23.39
N ARG A 86 -19.77 -14.03 24.28
CA ARG A 86 -21.19 -13.91 24.65
C ARG A 86 -22.06 -13.53 23.45
N ALA A 87 -23.36 -13.82 23.60
CA ALA A 87 -24.35 -13.59 22.56
C ALA A 87 -24.63 -12.11 22.28
N ASN A 88 -24.49 -11.23 23.27
CA ASN A 88 -24.84 -9.81 23.18
C ASN A 88 -23.66 -8.87 22.89
N VAL A 89 -22.48 -9.43 22.64
CA VAL A 89 -21.26 -8.64 22.42
C VAL A 89 -21.17 -8.18 20.97
N SER A 90 -20.89 -6.88 20.76
CA SER A 90 -20.60 -6.29 19.45
C SER A 90 -19.18 -6.64 18.97
N PHE A 91 -18.95 -6.50 17.67
CA PHE A 91 -17.65 -6.78 17.06
C PHE A 91 -16.51 -5.94 17.65
N ASP A 92 -16.73 -4.63 17.77
CA ASP A 92 -15.70 -3.69 18.25
C ASP A 92 -15.33 -3.94 19.71
N TYR A 93 -16.34 -4.23 20.55
CA TYR A 93 -16.11 -4.60 21.94
C TYR A 93 -15.36 -5.93 22.03
N ALA A 94 -15.70 -6.92 21.20
CA ALA A 94 -15.03 -8.21 21.20
C ALA A 94 -13.52 -8.11 20.92
N LEU A 95 -13.09 -7.16 20.08
CA LEU A 95 -11.68 -6.94 19.74
C LEU A 95 -10.93 -6.02 20.71
N THR A 96 -11.63 -5.34 21.61
CA THR A 96 -11.01 -4.38 22.54
C THR A 96 -11.11 -4.80 24.01
N CYS A 97 -12.01 -5.74 24.33
CA CYS A 97 -12.19 -6.20 25.70
C CYS A 97 -10.96 -6.93 26.24
N ASN A 98 -10.71 -6.77 27.54
CA ASN A 98 -9.65 -7.48 28.26
C ASN A 98 -10.28 -8.44 29.30
N PRO A 99 -10.04 -9.77 29.21
CA PRO A 99 -10.62 -10.73 30.15
C PRO A 99 -10.10 -10.57 31.58
N LEU A 100 -8.96 -9.89 31.78
CA LEU A 100 -8.43 -9.62 33.13
C LEU A 100 -9.21 -8.52 33.85
N ASP A 101 -9.69 -7.53 33.10
CA ASP A 101 -10.43 -6.38 33.65
C ASP A 101 -11.93 -6.69 33.73
N GLU A 102 -12.47 -7.39 32.71
CA GLU A 102 -13.90 -7.68 32.59
C GLU A 102 -14.19 -9.18 32.38
N PRO A 103 -13.87 -10.05 33.35
CA PRO A 103 -13.96 -11.52 33.20
C PRO A 103 -15.39 -12.03 32.97
N VAL A 104 -16.39 -11.24 33.36
CA VAL A 104 -17.79 -11.59 33.13
C VAL A 104 -18.13 -11.43 31.66
N ASN A 105 -17.84 -10.28 31.03
CA ASN A 105 -18.29 -9.97 29.67
C ASN A 105 -17.29 -10.40 28.59
N CYS A 106 -16.00 -10.41 28.91
CA CYS A 106 -14.92 -10.78 28.02
C CYS A 106 -14.35 -12.15 28.42
N LEU A 107 -14.74 -13.21 27.71
CA LEU A 107 -14.32 -14.58 28.04
C LEU A 107 -12.92 -14.91 27.48
N VAL A 108 -12.56 -14.33 26.33
CA VAL A 108 -11.30 -14.58 25.62
C VAL A 108 -10.77 -13.27 25.06
N ASP A 109 -9.45 -13.10 25.15
CA ASP A 109 -8.73 -11.99 24.53
C ASP A 109 -8.60 -12.22 23.01
N LEU A 110 -9.59 -11.74 22.26
CA LEU A 110 -9.57 -11.84 20.79
C LEU A 110 -8.60 -10.86 20.14
N ARG A 111 -8.19 -9.80 20.84
CA ARG A 111 -7.13 -8.92 20.37
C ARG A 111 -5.83 -9.69 20.20
N ARG A 112 -5.44 -10.45 21.23
CA ARG A 112 -4.25 -11.32 21.20
C ARG A 112 -4.36 -12.49 20.24
N ARG A 113 -5.56 -13.05 20.09
CA ARG A 113 -5.75 -14.27 19.29
C ARG A 113 -5.96 -13.98 17.80
N VAL A 114 -6.83 -13.02 17.48
CA VAL A 114 -7.32 -12.80 16.12
C VAL A 114 -6.61 -11.65 15.46
N PHE A 115 -6.74 -10.44 16.01
CA PHE A 115 -6.26 -9.23 15.37
C PHE A 115 -5.98 -8.11 16.38
N ASP A 116 -4.81 -7.49 16.26
CA ASP A 116 -4.40 -6.34 17.05
C ASP A 116 -3.95 -5.19 16.15
N PRO A 117 -4.62 -4.03 16.18
CA PRO A 117 -4.19 -2.84 15.43
C PRO A 117 -2.76 -2.38 15.77
N SER A 118 -2.33 -2.50 17.02
CA SER A 118 -1.00 -2.08 17.45
C SER A 118 0.11 -3.00 16.90
N CYS A 119 -0.24 -4.18 16.40
CA CYS A 119 0.68 -5.08 15.69
C CYS A 119 0.78 -4.80 14.18
N LEU A 120 0.13 -3.74 13.67
CA LEU A 120 0.27 -3.30 12.29
C LEU A 120 1.54 -2.49 12.05
N VAL A 121 2.24 -2.10 13.12
CA VAL A 121 3.51 -1.36 13.08
C VAL A 121 4.52 -2.10 13.95
N VAL A 122 5.70 -2.39 13.40
CA VAL A 122 6.77 -3.15 14.05
C VAL A 122 8.07 -2.39 13.87
N ASP A 123 8.77 -2.16 14.98
CA ASP A 123 10.11 -1.58 14.99
C ASP A 123 11.16 -2.70 15.10
N TYR A 124 12.01 -2.84 14.09
CA TYR A 124 13.11 -3.81 14.09
C TYR A 124 14.28 -3.42 14.99
N THR A 125 14.29 -2.21 15.57
CA THR A 125 15.28 -1.83 16.58
C THR A 125 14.89 -2.25 17.99
N ASP A 126 13.63 -2.67 18.21
CA ASP A 126 13.17 -3.11 19.52
C ASP A 126 13.92 -4.40 19.96
N PRO A 127 14.43 -4.47 21.21
CA PRO A 127 15.21 -5.61 21.68
C PRO A 127 14.44 -6.93 21.72
N ALA A 128 13.10 -6.91 21.77
CA ALA A 128 12.27 -8.10 21.68
C ALA A 128 12.13 -8.62 20.24
N VAL A 129 12.24 -7.73 19.25
CA VAL A 129 12.05 -8.03 17.82
C VAL A 129 13.38 -8.29 17.11
N ALA A 130 14.37 -7.43 17.31
CA ALA A 130 15.64 -7.42 16.57
C ALA A 130 16.39 -8.77 16.55
N PRO A 131 16.46 -9.56 17.65
CA PRO A 131 17.23 -10.80 17.65
C PRO A 131 16.56 -11.93 16.86
N ASP A 132 15.23 -11.95 16.78
CA ASP A 132 14.45 -12.96 16.05
C ASP A 132 13.13 -12.37 15.51
N PRO A 133 13.19 -11.62 14.39
CA PRO A 133 12.00 -11.02 13.80
C PRO A 133 10.97 -12.07 13.36
N ASP A 134 11.43 -13.20 12.81
CA ASP A 134 10.54 -14.27 12.33
C ASP A 134 9.77 -14.93 13.47
N GLY A 135 10.45 -15.22 14.59
CA GLY A 135 9.80 -15.72 15.81
C GLY A 135 8.81 -14.71 16.40
N TYR A 136 9.14 -13.42 16.36
CA TYR A 136 8.21 -12.36 16.79
C TYR A 136 6.95 -12.31 15.91
N PHE A 137 7.09 -12.34 14.58
CA PHE A 137 5.94 -12.38 13.68
C PHE A 137 5.12 -13.65 13.83
N ALA A 138 5.74 -14.81 14.09
CA ALA A 138 5.04 -16.06 14.35
C ALA A 138 4.22 -16.05 15.66
N ALA A 139 4.53 -15.13 16.58
CA ALA A 139 3.81 -14.94 17.84
C ALA A 139 2.67 -13.90 17.75
N MET A 140 2.49 -13.23 16.60
CA MET A 140 1.43 -12.25 16.40
C MET A 140 0.03 -12.89 16.36
N PRO A 141 -1.05 -12.11 16.52
CA PRO A 141 -2.41 -12.57 16.25
C PRO A 141 -2.53 -13.12 14.82
N VAL A 142 -3.34 -14.16 14.63
CA VAL A 142 -3.38 -14.94 13.39
C VAL A 142 -3.63 -14.11 12.12
N VAL A 143 -4.44 -13.05 12.20
CA VAL A 143 -4.69 -12.16 11.05
C VAL A 143 -3.45 -11.31 10.76
N ASN A 144 -2.80 -10.75 11.79
CA ASN A 144 -1.57 -9.98 11.64
C ASN A 144 -0.44 -10.82 11.02
N GLN A 145 -0.36 -12.12 11.35
CA GLN A 145 0.60 -13.04 10.72
C GLN A 145 0.40 -13.13 9.20
N VAL A 146 -0.84 -13.27 8.73
CA VAL A 146 -1.15 -13.34 7.30
C VAL A 146 -0.89 -12.00 6.61
N LEU A 147 -1.21 -10.89 7.27
CA LEU A 147 -1.01 -9.54 6.73
C LEU A 147 0.48 -9.14 6.63
N ARG A 148 1.39 -9.87 7.29
CA ARG A 148 2.84 -9.62 7.25
C ARG A 148 3.37 -9.46 5.82
N SER A 149 2.91 -10.29 4.87
CA SER A 149 3.41 -10.24 3.49
C SER A 149 3.00 -8.98 2.72
N LEU A 150 2.06 -8.19 3.24
CA LEU A 150 1.63 -6.92 2.66
C LEU A 150 2.30 -5.71 3.32
N MET A 151 3.02 -5.92 4.42
CA MET A 151 3.68 -4.84 5.13
C MET A 151 4.82 -4.24 4.30
N ILE A 152 5.04 -2.94 4.49
CA ILE A 152 6.02 -2.12 3.79
C ILE A 152 7.00 -1.53 4.80
N THR A 153 8.22 -1.26 4.35
CA THR A 153 9.21 -0.48 5.11
C THR A 153 8.91 1.01 4.97
N GLU A 154 8.95 1.76 6.06
CA GLU A 154 8.70 3.20 6.04
C GLU A 154 9.94 3.96 5.53
N PRO A 155 9.85 4.75 4.44
CA PRO A 155 11.00 5.49 3.90
C PRO A 155 11.63 6.49 4.88
N SER A 156 10.81 7.12 5.73
CA SER A 156 11.29 8.08 6.75
C SER A 156 11.95 7.38 7.95
N ARG A 157 11.59 6.12 8.20
CA ARG A 157 12.01 5.29 9.35
C ARG A 157 12.40 3.90 8.87
N PRO A 158 13.64 3.68 8.39
CA PRO A 158 14.01 2.46 7.65
C PRO A 158 13.93 1.16 8.45
N ASN A 159 13.94 1.22 9.79
CA ASN A 159 13.79 0.06 10.67
C ASN A 159 12.33 -0.22 11.06
N LEU A 160 11.39 0.61 10.60
CA LEU A 160 9.97 0.47 10.87
C LEU A 160 9.29 -0.25 9.70
N VAL A 161 8.63 -1.36 10.00
CA VAL A 161 7.76 -2.06 9.06
C VAL A 161 6.33 -1.85 9.49
N ARG A 162 5.45 -1.55 8.54
CA ARG A 162 4.05 -1.29 8.82
C ARG A 162 3.13 -1.77 7.73
N TYR A 163 1.86 -1.97 8.07
CA TYR A 163 0.83 -2.15 7.08
C TYR A 163 0.65 -0.88 6.22
N PRO A 164 0.35 -1.00 4.90
CA PRO A 164 0.14 0.17 4.06
C PRO A 164 -1.07 1.00 4.48
N GLY A 165 -0.92 2.32 4.45
CA GLY A 165 -1.94 3.28 4.90
C GLY A 165 -1.33 4.60 5.39
N ALA A 166 -2.09 5.40 6.12
CA ALA A 166 -1.56 6.52 6.87
C ALA A 166 -0.97 6.02 8.19
N LEU A 167 0.21 6.52 8.54
CA LEU A 167 0.81 6.28 9.84
C LEU A 167 0.29 7.35 10.80
N LEU A 168 -0.28 6.92 11.93
CA LEU A 168 -0.87 7.80 12.93
C LEU A 168 -0.19 7.59 14.27
N SER A 169 -0.20 8.60 15.13
CA SER A 169 0.16 8.42 16.53
C SER A 169 -0.92 7.62 17.25
N ASP A 170 -0.51 6.66 18.05
CA ASP A 170 -1.37 5.86 18.92
C ASP A 170 -1.06 6.23 20.37
N ASP A 171 -2.01 6.85 21.05
CA ASP A 171 -1.90 7.21 22.46
C ASP A 171 -2.24 6.01 23.38
N SER A 172 -2.56 4.85 22.80
CA SER A 172 -2.77 3.62 23.56
C SER A 172 -1.50 3.27 24.36
N PRO A 173 -1.61 3.08 25.69
CA PRO A 173 -0.48 2.61 26.50
C PRO A 173 -0.13 1.15 26.19
N LEU A 174 -1.00 0.44 25.47
CA LEU A 174 -0.85 -0.97 25.12
C LEU A 174 -0.17 -1.06 23.76
N GLY A 175 1.02 -1.65 23.74
CA GLY A 175 1.74 -2.01 22.50
C GLY A 175 1.14 -3.25 21.83
N CYS A 176 1.81 -3.72 20.77
CA CYS A 176 1.45 -4.97 20.12
C CYS A 176 1.37 -6.11 21.13
N SER A 177 0.26 -6.85 21.11
CA SER A 177 -0.02 -7.91 22.07
C SER A 177 0.75 -9.22 21.84
N ALA A 178 1.59 -9.28 20.79
CA ALA A 178 2.48 -10.38 20.50
C ALA A 178 3.60 -10.51 21.56
N VAL A 179 3.84 -11.74 22.01
CA VAL A 179 4.96 -12.06 22.92
C VAL A 179 5.89 -13.02 22.19
N GLY A 180 6.96 -12.46 21.60
CA GLY A 180 7.95 -13.25 20.87
C GLY A 180 8.89 -14.04 21.79
N PRO A 181 9.83 -14.79 21.22
CA PRO A 181 10.82 -15.58 21.98
C PRO A 181 11.66 -14.74 22.95
N ASN A 182 11.86 -13.46 22.65
CA ASN A 182 12.65 -12.52 23.45
C ASN A 182 11.80 -11.58 24.31
N GLY A 183 10.48 -11.81 24.41
CA GLY A 183 9.55 -11.01 25.20
C GLY A 183 8.55 -10.21 24.38
N ALA A 184 7.83 -9.30 25.04
CA ALA A 184 6.90 -8.37 24.41
C ALA A 184 7.65 -7.13 23.90
N ALA A 185 7.30 -6.66 22.71
CA ALA A 185 7.86 -5.43 22.15
C ALA A 185 7.34 -4.21 22.90
N SER A 186 8.15 -3.15 22.95
CA SER A 186 7.75 -1.86 23.47
C SER A 186 6.65 -1.25 22.58
N PRO A 187 5.68 -0.50 23.13
CA PRO A 187 4.72 0.23 22.32
C PRO A 187 5.46 1.19 21.38
N THR A 188 5.16 1.10 20.08
CA THR A 188 5.73 2.01 19.07
C THR A 188 5.14 3.42 19.17
N GLY A 189 3.98 3.57 19.83
CA GLY A 189 3.18 4.79 19.85
C GLY A 189 2.60 5.13 18.47
N LEU A 190 2.49 4.14 17.59
CA LEU A 190 2.08 4.31 16.20
C LEU A 190 1.05 3.25 15.81
N THR A 191 0.08 3.67 14.99
CA THR A 191 -0.93 2.78 14.39
C THR A 191 -1.11 3.12 12.91
N VAL A 192 -1.86 2.28 12.20
CA VAL A 192 -2.17 2.48 10.77
C VAL A 192 -3.67 2.61 10.59
N ALA A 193 -4.08 3.66 9.89
CA ALA A 193 -5.44 3.81 9.38
C ALA A 193 -5.44 3.88 7.86
N ILE A 194 -6.58 3.50 7.27
CA ILE A 194 -6.73 3.48 5.82
C ILE A 194 -7.59 4.67 5.41
N PRO A 195 -7.05 5.56 4.54
CA PRO A 195 -7.84 6.64 3.97
C PRO A 195 -8.69 6.09 2.80
N LEU A 196 -10.01 6.04 2.97
CA LEU A 196 -10.94 5.92 1.84
C LEU A 196 -11.12 7.31 1.23
N VAL A 197 -10.58 7.51 0.03
CA VAL A 197 -10.67 8.80 -0.65
C VAL A 197 -11.91 8.87 -1.53
N ASN A 198 -12.77 9.83 -1.23
CA ASN A 198 -13.83 10.29 -2.11
C ASN A 198 -13.41 11.61 -2.76
N THR A 199 -13.97 11.91 -3.92
CA THR A 199 -13.68 13.15 -4.64
C THR A 199 -14.97 13.90 -4.84
N ASP A 200 -15.22 14.89 -3.98
CA ASP A 200 -16.37 15.77 -4.05
C ASP A 200 -15.90 17.20 -4.36
N ASN A 201 -16.55 17.86 -5.33
CA ASN A 201 -16.41 19.29 -5.61
C ASN A 201 -14.97 19.82 -5.85
N GLY A 202 -14.04 18.96 -6.27
CA GLY A 202 -12.67 19.35 -6.67
C GLY A 202 -11.60 19.23 -5.58
N GLY A 203 -12.00 18.90 -4.34
CA GLY A 203 -11.12 18.54 -3.22
C GLY A 203 -11.06 17.02 -2.99
N GLU A 204 -10.08 16.56 -2.21
CA GLU A 204 -10.00 15.18 -1.73
C GLU A 204 -10.71 15.09 -0.37
N THR A 205 -11.76 14.30 -0.25
CA THR A 205 -12.42 13.98 1.02
C THR A 205 -11.96 12.60 1.49
N VAL A 206 -11.57 12.47 2.76
CA VAL A 206 -11.07 11.23 3.34
C VAL A 206 -12.03 10.74 4.41
N THR A 207 -12.44 9.49 4.28
CA THR A 207 -13.10 8.74 5.36
C THR A 207 -12.11 7.69 5.87
N TRP A 208 -11.79 7.74 7.15
CA TRP A 208 -10.93 6.78 7.83
C TRP A 208 -11.66 5.47 8.03
N VAL A 209 -11.08 4.39 7.53
CA VAL A 209 -11.56 3.02 7.75
C VAL A 209 -10.47 2.19 8.42
N SER A 210 -10.87 1.25 9.27
CA SER A 210 -9.94 0.34 9.92
C SER A 210 -9.44 -0.73 8.95
N VAL A 211 -8.31 -1.37 9.28
CA VAL A 211 -7.78 -2.48 8.49
C VAL A 211 -8.72 -3.67 8.51
N LEU A 212 -9.25 -4.03 9.69
CA LEU A 212 -10.25 -5.06 9.88
C LEU A 212 -11.51 -4.40 10.46
N GLN A 213 -12.64 -4.57 9.77
CA GLN A 213 -13.94 -4.08 10.21
C GLN A 213 -15.03 -5.12 10.00
N GLU A 214 -16.12 -4.97 10.74
CA GLU A 214 -17.37 -5.67 10.47
C GLU A 214 -18.03 -5.14 9.18
N ILE A 215 -18.69 -6.02 8.43
CA ILE A 215 -19.56 -5.60 7.33
C ILE A 215 -20.92 -5.22 7.92
N ARG A 216 -21.24 -3.94 7.88
CA ARG A 216 -22.51 -3.38 8.35
C ARG A 216 -23.33 -2.81 7.19
N PRO A 217 -24.66 -2.72 7.35
CA PRO A 217 -25.49 -1.88 6.49
C PRO A 217 -25.00 -0.43 6.55
N GLN A 218 -25.10 0.29 5.43
CA GLN A 218 -24.62 1.68 5.34
C GLN A 218 -25.33 2.62 6.32
N ASP A 219 -26.64 2.42 6.53
CA ASP A 219 -27.44 3.24 7.45
C ASP A 219 -27.07 3.02 8.93
N ASP A 220 -26.35 1.94 9.25
CA ASP A 220 -25.96 1.53 10.60
C ASP A 220 -24.43 1.39 10.75
N GLU A 221 -23.64 2.00 9.87
CA GLU A 221 -22.17 1.86 9.87
C GLU A 221 -21.55 2.32 11.21
N ASP A 222 -22.08 3.41 11.76
CA ASP A 222 -21.67 4.02 13.02
C ASP A 222 -22.27 3.35 14.27
N CYS A 223 -23.03 2.25 14.10
CA CYS A 223 -23.83 1.63 15.17
C CYS A 223 -23.40 0.18 15.45
N PRO A 224 -22.38 -0.06 16.31
CA PRO A 224 -21.80 -1.38 16.55
C PRO A 224 -22.78 -2.48 16.98
N THR A 225 -23.82 -2.13 17.73
CA THR A 225 -24.79 -3.08 18.28
C THR A 225 -25.83 -3.53 17.25
N ARG A 226 -25.99 -2.76 16.18
CA ARG A 226 -26.84 -3.10 15.03
C ARG A 226 -26.11 -3.97 14.00
N GLY A 227 -24.83 -4.25 14.22
CA GLY A 227 -24.05 -5.17 13.39
C GLY A 227 -24.53 -6.63 13.46
N PRO A 228 -24.32 -7.41 12.39
CA PRO A 228 -24.71 -8.83 12.32
C PRO A 228 -23.87 -9.77 13.21
N PHE A 229 -22.78 -9.29 13.82
CA PHE A 229 -21.89 -10.08 14.66
C PHE A 229 -22.55 -10.56 15.95
N SER A 230 -23.29 -9.69 16.64
CA SER A 230 -24.02 -10.06 17.86
C SER A 230 -25.13 -11.06 17.53
N LEU A 231 -25.34 -12.06 18.38
CA LEU A 231 -26.43 -13.05 18.26
C LEU A 231 -27.78 -12.49 18.70
N VAL A 232 -27.77 -11.49 19.59
CA VAL A 232 -28.99 -10.82 20.09
C VAL A 232 -28.90 -9.32 19.92
N TYR A 233 -30.04 -8.71 19.58
CA TYR A 233 -30.20 -7.26 19.67
C TYR A 233 -30.72 -6.88 21.05
N LEU A 234 -30.05 -5.93 21.70
CA LEU A 234 -30.50 -5.36 22.97
C LEU A 234 -30.70 -3.85 22.76
N SER A 235 -31.95 -3.43 22.57
CA SER A 235 -32.29 -2.02 22.30
C SER A 235 -31.82 -1.07 23.42
N ALA A 236 -31.76 -1.55 24.66
CA ALA A 236 -31.25 -0.80 25.80
C ALA A 236 -29.72 -0.57 25.78
N GLN A 237 -28.98 -1.29 24.93
CA GLN A 237 -27.53 -1.15 24.75
C GLN A 237 -27.17 -0.45 23.42
N ASP A 238 -28.16 0.07 22.70
CA ASP A 238 -27.95 0.73 21.42
C ASP A 238 -27.59 2.21 21.60
N ASP A 239 -26.31 2.52 21.44
CA ASP A 239 -25.77 3.88 21.52
C ASP A 239 -26.30 4.81 20.40
N CYS A 240 -26.87 4.25 19.33
CA CYS A 240 -27.47 4.99 18.22
C CYS A 240 -28.98 5.24 18.39
N GLY A 241 -29.52 4.99 19.59
CA GLY A 241 -30.94 5.06 19.88
C GLY A 241 -31.63 3.73 19.58
N GLY A 242 -32.12 3.07 20.64
CA GLY A 242 -32.77 1.78 20.53
C GLY A 242 -33.92 1.74 19.52
N LEU A 243 -33.99 0.65 18.77
CA LEU A 243 -35.06 0.34 17.83
C LEU A 243 -36.07 -0.61 18.48
N ASP A 244 -37.33 -0.48 18.07
CA ASP A 244 -38.42 -1.34 18.56
C ASP A 244 -38.34 -2.78 18.02
N ALA A 245 -37.56 -2.99 16.95
CA ALA A 245 -37.34 -4.28 16.32
C ALA A 245 -35.86 -4.44 15.92
N ASP A 246 -35.44 -5.69 15.77
CA ASP A 246 -34.09 -6.03 15.31
C ASP A 246 -33.88 -5.52 13.87
N PRO A 247 -32.88 -4.64 13.62
CA PRO A 247 -32.61 -4.12 12.27
C PRO A 247 -32.02 -5.17 11.33
N THR A 248 -31.44 -6.26 11.87
CA THR A 248 -30.70 -7.23 11.08
C THR A 248 -31.39 -8.60 11.05
N PRO A 249 -31.83 -9.09 9.88
CA PRO A 249 -32.48 -10.39 9.76
C PRO A 249 -31.50 -11.57 9.94
N THR A 250 -30.19 -11.33 9.88
CA THR A 250 -29.14 -12.36 9.99
C THR A 250 -28.12 -12.00 11.06
N ARG A 251 -28.42 -12.36 12.30
CA ARG A 251 -27.51 -12.26 13.46
C ARG A 251 -26.61 -13.48 13.62
N GLY A 252 -25.58 -13.30 14.44
CA GLY A 252 -24.63 -14.38 14.78
C GLY A 252 -23.76 -14.78 13.60
N VAL A 253 -23.37 -13.83 12.75
CA VAL A 253 -22.44 -14.07 11.66
C VAL A 253 -21.20 -13.21 11.82
N ALA A 254 -20.02 -13.82 11.75
CA ALA A 254 -18.76 -13.12 11.62
C ALA A 254 -18.60 -12.67 10.16
N ALA A 255 -19.21 -11.53 9.83
CA ALA A 255 -19.09 -10.88 8.52
C ALA A 255 -18.02 -9.79 8.61
N VAL A 256 -16.84 -10.06 8.06
CA VAL A 256 -15.68 -9.17 8.17
C VAL A 256 -15.15 -8.75 6.82
N ARG A 257 -14.60 -7.54 6.80
CA ARG A 257 -13.89 -6.94 5.67
C ARG A 257 -12.48 -6.57 6.10
N ILE A 258 -11.51 -6.90 5.26
CA ILE A 258 -10.15 -6.39 5.39
C ILE A 258 -9.90 -5.38 4.26
N ASN A 259 -9.43 -4.20 4.64
CA ASN A 259 -9.17 -3.08 3.74
C ASN A 259 -7.67 -2.98 3.45
N TYR A 260 -7.33 -2.63 2.21
CA TYR A 260 -5.95 -2.45 1.76
C TYR A 260 -5.84 -1.27 0.79
N PRO A 261 -5.15 -0.18 1.17
CA PRO A 261 -4.95 0.95 0.29
C PRO A 261 -3.86 0.61 -0.72
N TYR A 262 -4.24 0.09 -1.88
CA TYR A 262 -3.28 -0.13 -2.95
C TYR A 262 -2.88 1.21 -3.56
N GLN A 263 -1.57 1.47 -3.63
CA GLN A 263 -1.00 2.63 -4.32
C GLN A 263 0.12 2.19 -5.23
N ALA A 264 0.06 2.55 -6.51
CA ALA A 264 1.03 2.15 -7.51
C ALA A 264 2.33 2.95 -7.35
N ALA A 265 3.48 2.29 -7.39
CA ALA A 265 4.79 2.96 -7.31
C ALA A 265 5.19 3.57 -8.68
N MET A 266 4.69 3.01 -9.78
CA MET A 266 5.08 3.40 -11.15
C MET A 266 3.99 4.13 -11.95
N LEU A 267 2.79 4.30 -11.39
CA LEU A 267 1.66 4.95 -12.06
C LEU A 267 1.17 6.16 -11.26
N SER A 268 0.90 7.26 -11.95
CA SER A 268 0.32 8.48 -11.35
C SER A 268 -1.21 8.50 -11.47
N GLY A 269 -1.87 9.13 -10.50
CA GLY A 269 -3.31 9.31 -10.49
C GLY A 269 -3.77 10.51 -11.33
N PHE A 270 -4.88 10.34 -12.05
CA PHE A 270 -5.55 11.40 -12.81
C PHE A 270 -7.00 11.51 -12.36
N ARG A 271 -7.52 12.75 -12.31
CA ARG A 271 -8.92 13.00 -11.98
C ARG A 271 -9.81 12.42 -13.08
N SER A 272 -10.95 11.84 -12.72
CA SER A 272 -11.96 11.52 -13.73
C SER A 272 -12.53 12.83 -14.26
N SER A 273 -12.56 13.00 -15.57
CA SER A 273 -13.30 14.09 -16.20
C SER A 273 -14.80 13.75 -16.14
N VAL A 274 -15.65 14.73 -15.84
CA VAL A 274 -17.11 14.52 -15.77
C VAL A 274 -17.64 14.32 -17.20
N PRO A 275 -18.29 13.19 -17.52
CA PRO A 275 -18.89 12.97 -18.83
C PRO A 275 -19.93 14.06 -19.12
N THR A 276 -19.92 14.55 -20.35
CA THR A 276 -20.94 15.49 -20.84
C THR A 276 -21.76 14.83 -21.94
N VAL A 277 -22.94 15.39 -22.24
CA VAL A 277 -23.80 14.90 -23.33
C VAL A 277 -23.08 14.91 -24.68
N THR A 278 -22.14 15.84 -24.86
CA THR A 278 -21.35 16.02 -26.10
C THR A 278 -20.04 15.27 -26.12
N ASP A 279 -19.50 14.90 -24.94
CA ASP A 279 -18.28 14.12 -24.79
C ASP A 279 -18.45 13.14 -23.63
N PRO A 280 -18.83 11.89 -23.91
CA PRO A 280 -19.07 10.88 -22.88
C PRO A 280 -17.78 10.30 -22.29
N LEU A 281 -16.61 10.53 -22.92
CA LEU A 281 -15.32 10.03 -22.47
C LEU A 281 -14.24 11.14 -22.56
N PRO A 282 -14.40 12.24 -21.80
CA PRO A 282 -13.47 13.35 -21.89
C PRO A 282 -12.08 12.94 -21.43
N ALA A 283 -11.06 13.33 -22.19
CA ALA A 283 -9.68 13.04 -21.86
C ALA A 283 -9.32 13.63 -20.49
N ASN A 284 -8.56 12.86 -19.70
CA ASN A 284 -8.12 13.25 -18.35
C ASN A 284 -6.61 13.39 -18.19
N ILE A 285 -5.84 13.20 -19.28
CA ILE A 285 -4.36 13.24 -19.28
C ILE A 285 -3.79 14.59 -18.83
N THR A 286 -4.58 15.67 -18.88
CA THR A 286 -4.18 17.02 -18.46
C THR A 286 -4.51 17.33 -17.00
N ALA A 287 -5.17 16.42 -16.28
CA ALA A 287 -5.66 16.63 -14.92
C ALA A 287 -5.04 15.64 -13.91
N PRO A 288 -3.71 15.66 -13.70
CA PRO A 288 -3.10 14.84 -12.66
C PRO A 288 -3.60 15.27 -11.28
N ILE A 289 -3.72 14.31 -10.36
CA ILE A 289 -4.07 14.61 -8.97
C ILE A 289 -2.82 15.17 -8.29
N LEU A 290 -2.82 16.46 -7.94
CA LEU A 290 -1.73 17.08 -7.21
C LEU A 290 -1.67 16.55 -5.78
N ALA A 291 -0.46 16.34 -5.26
CA ALA A 291 -0.26 15.92 -3.88
C ALA A 291 -0.31 17.14 -2.94
N ASP A 292 -1.52 17.66 -2.73
CA ASP A 292 -1.78 18.81 -1.88
C ASP A 292 -2.61 18.41 -0.66
N ASP A 293 -1.90 18.12 0.44
CA ASP A 293 -2.50 17.69 1.70
C ASP A 293 -3.26 18.84 2.40
N GLY A 294 -3.03 20.11 2.02
CA GLY A 294 -3.66 21.27 2.66
C GLY A 294 -5.13 21.48 2.28
N PHE A 295 -5.60 20.82 1.22
CA PHE A 295 -7.01 20.85 0.77
C PHE A 295 -7.74 19.53 1.03
N VAL A 296 -7.13 18.60 1.76
CA VAL A 296 -7.79 17.36 2.16
C VAL A 296 -8.78 17.67 3.28
N GLN A 297 -10.00 17.18 3.14
CA GLN A 297 -11.05 17.28 4.16
C GLN A 297 -11.32 15.90 4.76
N GLU A 298 -11.55 15.84 6.06
CA GLU A 298 -11.83 14.60 6.78
C GLU A 298 -13.33 14.51 7.07
N ASN A 299 -13.95 13.40 6.68
CA ASN A 299 -15.39 13.15 6.88
C ASN A 299 -15.68 12.57 8.27
N ASN A 300 -14.69 11.93 8.89
CA ASN A 300 -14.76 11.36 10.24
C ASN A 300 -13.43 11.57 10.96
N VAL A 301 -13.44 11.33 12.28
CA VAL A 301 -12.26 11.50 13.12
C VAL A 301 -11.28 10.34 12.90
N PRO A 302 -9.97 10.60 12.67
CA PRO A 302 -8.98 9.55 12.57
C PRO A 302 -8.82 8.83 13.92
N PRO A 303 -8.43 7.54 13.93
CA PRO A 303 -8.21 6.79 15.17
C PRO A 303 -6.97 7.24 15.95
N GLY A 304 -6.20 8.21 15.45
CA GLY A 304 -4.97 8.71 16.04
C GLY A 304 -4.56 10.06 15.44
N GLY A 305 -3.49 10.66 15.97
CA GLY A 305 -2.98 11.93 15.46
C GLY A 305 -2.27 11.76 14.11
N LEU A 306 -2.49 12.68 13.17
CA LEU A 306 -1.81 12.65 11.87
C LEU A 306 -0.32 12.88 12.05
N LEU A 307 0.49 12.05 11.39
CA LEU A 307 1.94 12.13 11.43
C LEU A 307 2.47 12.64 10.09
N ASP A 308 3.08 13.83 10.06
CA ASP A 308 3.76 14.33 8.87
C ASP A 308 5.27 14.12 8.99
N ASP A 309 5.82 13.28 8.11
CA ASP A 309 7.25 12.99 8.04
C ASP A 309 8.04 14.02 7.21
N GLY A 310 7.49 15.20 6.96
CA GLY A 310 8.26 16.36 6.49
C GLY A 310 8.56 16.34 5.00
N GLY A 311 7.55 16.04 4.17
CA GLY A 311 7.66 16.19 2.72
C GLY A 311 8.38 15.07 1.97
N VAL A 312 8.66 13.96 2.66
CA VAL A 312 9.25 12.74 2.07
C VAL A 312 8.42 12.28 0.87
N VAL A 313 9.12 11.88 -0.20
CA VAL A 313 8.51 11.35 -1.41
C VAL A 313 8.49 9.83 -1.33
N GLY A 314 7.32 9.26 -1.57
CA GLY A 314 7.10 7.83 -1.43
C GLY A 314 5.65 7.46 -1.73
N THR A 315 5.44 6.19 -2.07
CA THR A 315 4.13 5.66 -2.46
C THR A 315 3.08 5.79 -1.36
N TYR A 316 3.48 5.80 -0.08
CA TYR A 316 2.58 5.91 1.08
C TYR A 316 2.94 7.08 2.00
N ALA A 317 3.65 8.07 1.47
CA ALA A 317 4.10 9.23 2.23
C ALA A 317 3.00 10.28 2.41
N GLY A 318 3.26 11.24 3.30
CA GLY A 318 2.36 12.33 3.67
C GLY A 318 1.46 12.00 4.88
N PRO A 319 0.86 13.02 5.51
CA PRO A 319 0.07 12.85 6.75
C PRO A 319 -1.13 11.92 6.57
N TYR A 320 -1.73 11.94 5.39
CA TYR A 320 -2.85 11.09 5.03
C TYR A 320 -2.43 9.75 4.41
N GLY A 321 -1.12 9.48 4.29
CA GLY A 321 -0.60 8.30 3.61
C GLY A 321 -1.00 8.20 2.13
N LEU A 322 -1.39 9.30 1.49
CA LEU A 322 -1.91 9.35 0.11
C LEU A 322 -0.81 9.33 -0.97
N GLY A 323 0.46 9.29 -0.55
CA GLY A 323 1.59 9.20 -1.43
C GLY A 323 1.97 10.53 -2.07
N ARG A 324 3.24 10.61 -2.46
CA ARG A 324 3.86 11.72 -3.20
C ARG A 324 4.80 11.14 -4.24
N GLN A 325 4.63 11.50 -5.50
CA GLN A 325 5.50 11.10 -6.61
C GLN A 325 5.94 12.33 -7.38
N PHE A 326 7.22 12.41 -7.73
CA PHE A 326 7.71 13.41 -8.68
C PHE A 326 7.38 12.97 -10.09
N ALA A 327 6.56 13.75 -10.79
CA ALA A 327 6.23 13.50 -12.19
C ALA A 327 5.97 14.82 -12.93
N LEU A 328 5.86 14.73 -14.26
CA LEU A 328 5.28 15.79 -15.11
C LEU A 328 5.88 17.18 -14.87
N ALA A 329 7.16 17.36 -15.19
CA ALA A 329 7.89 18.63 -15.12
C ALA A 329 8.02 19.22 -13.71
N GLY A 330 8.41 18.39 -12.74
CA GLY A 330 8.74 18.83 -11.38
C GLY A 330 7.55 19.00 -10.45
N ARG A 331 6.36 18.53 -10.85
CA ARG A 331 5.18 18.54 -9.99
C ARG A 331 5.20 17.34 -9.06
N VAL A 332 4.64 17.52 -7.87
CA VAL A 332 4.36 16.42 -6.94
C VAL A 332 2.91 15.99 -7.16
N VAL A 333 2.73 14.77 -7.64
CA VAL A 333 1.43 14.18 -7.94
C VAL A 333 1.18 12.98 -7.04
N ARG A 334 -0.09 12.61 -6.89
CA ARG A 334 -0.48 11.39 -6.20
C ARG A 334 -0.20 10.15 -7.08
N PRO A 335 0.21 9.02 -6.50
CA PRO A 335 0.18 7.73 -7.18
C PRO A 335 -1.25 7.35 -7.59
N PHE A 336 -1.37 6.48 -8.58
CA PHE A 336 -2.63 5.79 -8.83
C PHE A 336 -2.99 4.95 -7.59
N ARG A 337 -4.23 5.07 -7.12
CA ARG A 337 -4.68 4.44 -5.89
C ARG A 337 -6.03 3.77 -6.04
N ARG A 338 -6.24 2.68 -5.29
CA ARG A 338 -7.49 1.95 -5.21
C ARG A 338 -7.61 1.34 -3.81
N LEU A 339 -8.76 1.50 -3.16
CA LEU A 339 -9.06 0.67 -2.00
C LEU A 339 -9.44 -0.72 -2.48
N VAL A 340 -8.62 -1.72 -2.16
CA VAL A 340 -8.94 -3.12 -2.35
C VAL A 340 -9.49 -3.63 -1.03
N SER A 341 -10.62 -4.32 -1.06
CA SER A 341 -11.16 -4.96 0.13
C SER A 341 -11.48 -6.41 -0.17
N ALA A 342 -11.23 -7.27 0.81
CA ALA A 342 -11.65 -8.67 0.78
C ALA A 342 -12.63 -8.92 1.91
N GLN A 343 -13.55 -9.84 1.68
CA GLN A 343 -14.66 -10.10 2.58
C GLN A 343 -14.82 -11.60 2.81
N ALA A 344 -15.23 -11.95 4.01
CA ALA A 344 -15.60 -13.32 4.35
C ALA A 344 -16.72 -13.29 5.40
N ILE A 345 -17.58 -14.31 5.32
CA ILE A 345 -18.72 -14.46 6.21
C ILE A 345 -18.73 -15.90 6.70
N GLN A 346 -18.80 -16.07 8.02
CA GLN A 346 -18.93 -17.36 8.67
C GLN A 346 -20.02 -17.27 9.74
N ARG A 347 -20.83 -18.32 9.91
CA ARG A 347 -21.78 -18.40 11.03
C ARG A 347 -21.02 -18.64 12.33
N ARG A 348 -21.35 -17.87 13.38
CA ARG A 348 -20.79 -18.05 14.72
C ARG A 348 -21.34 -19.31 15.36
N GLU A 349 -20.48 -20.01 16.08
CA GLU A 349 -20.87 -21.09 16.96
C GLU A 349 -21.22 -20.51 18.34
N VAL A 350 -22.30 -21.01 18.94
CA VAL A 350 -22.68 -20.66 20.31
C VAL A 350 -22.08 -21.72 21.21
N PHE A 351 -21.17 -21.29 22.08
CA PHE A 351 -20.64 -22.12 23.15
C PHE A 351 -21.42 -21.77 24.43
N GLU A 352 -22.34 -22.65 24.84
CA GLU A 352 -23.08 -22.55 26.10
C GLU A 352 -22.29 -23.10 27.29
#